data_AF-A0A9E6MWR4-F1
#
_entry.id   AF-A0A9E6MWR4-F1
#
_cell.length_a   1.000
_cell.length_b   1.000
_cell.length_c   1.000
_cell.angle_alpha   90.00
_cell.angle_beta   90.00
_cell.angle_gamma   90.00
#
_symmetry.space_group_name_H-M   'P 1'
#
loop_
_entity.id
_entity.type
_entity.pdbx_description
1 polymer ?
#
loop_
_entity_poly.entity_id
_entity_poly.type
_entity_poly.pdbx_seq_one_letter_code
_entity_poly.pdbx_strand_id
1 'polypeptide(L)'
;MSAKEEFSKFSGVVQSLVILALDANLERSSERKTIRDKNRGGFVDIEDQGSLLRFGPMKPQSAYTFNAIDNRIYAADHRLLLEKPWEILGDRAEVMTLAGDSLKWFGFKRLKAVPKEISVLGKVHACYAFHARLITPKGHEQYSRRVVLFDKNGKPLPAKVQGHWVCSPEHEGESAILCASLIEDAHRPNTMLATVSDATEIKFPVPLGDYKRLFSDREGPLLKSGKRQAILHWVSEHLRCSITGKEHVVSEHVRGIDEFMIDGLRIGIAKNA
;
A
#
# COMPACT_ATOMS: atom_id res chain seq x y z
N MET A 1 0.64 -17.82 -22.50
CA MET A 1 -0.42 -16.99 -21.89
C MET A 1 -0.34 -15.62 -22.53
N SER A 2 -1.43 -15.11 -23.08
CA SER A 2 -1.42 -13.86 -23.84
C SER A 2 -1.28 -12.65 -22.92
N ALA A 3 -0.55 -11.60 -23.33
CA ALA A 3 -0.42 -10.35 -22.57
C ALA A 3 -1.79 -9.73 -22.20
N LYS A 4 -2.83 -9.98 -23.01
CA LYS A 4 -4.21 -9.56 -22.72
C LYS A 4 -4.83 -10.30 -21.53
N GLU A 5 -4.48 -11.56 -21.29
CA GLU A 5 -5.02 -12.37 -20.19
C GLU A 5 -4.40 -11.98 -18.85
N GLU A 6 -3.10 -11.68 -18.81
CA GLU A 6 -2.42 -11.13 -17.62
C GLU A 6 -2.99 -9.75 -17.26
N PHE A 7 -3.27 -8.93 -18.27
CA PHE A 7 -3.80 -7.58 -18.08
C PHE A 7 -5.26 -7.56 -17.61
N SER A 8 -6.13 -8.42 -18.15
CA SER A 8 -7.52 -8.52 -17.68
C SER A 8 -7.57 -8.88 -16.19
N LYS A 9 -6.68 -9.80 -15.76
CA LYS A 9 -6.51 -10.13 -14.34
C LYS A 9 -6.00 -8.95 -13.52
N PHE A 10 -4.97 -8.25 -13.97
CA PHE A 10 -4.41 -7.10 -13.26
C PHE A 10 -5.41 -5.92 -13.15
N SER A 11 -6.13 -5.61 -14.23
CA SER A 11 -7.16 -4.56 -14.24
C SER A 11 -8.32 -4.90 -13.29
N GLY A 12 -8.77 -6.16 -13.27
CA GLY A 12 -9.81 -6.61 -12.33
C GLY A 12 -9.36 -6.51 -10.87
N VAL A 13 -8.10 -6.83 -10.57
CA VAL A 13 -7.50 -6.71 -9.23
C VAL A 13 -7.44 -5.26 -8.78
N VAL A 14 -6.98 -4.33 -9.63
CA VAL A 14 -6.91 -2.90 -9.29
C VAL A 14 -8.30 -2.28 -9.13
N GLN A 15 -9.25 -2.60 -10.02
CA GLN A 15 -10.64 -2.13 -9.86
C GLN A 15 -11.27 -2.68 -8.57
N SER A 16 -11.02 -3.95 -8.25
CA SER A 16 -11.48 -4.56 -6.99
C SER A 16 -10.85 -3.88 -5.78
N LEU A 17 -9.55 -3.57 -5.82
CA LEU A 17 -8.87 -2.80 -4.77
C LEU A 17 -9.51 -1.43 -4.57
N VAL A 18 -9.76 -0.69 -5.64
CA VAL A 18 -10.37 0.65 -5.57
C VAL A 18 -11.79 0.55 -5.02
N ILE A 19 -12.63 -0.34 -5.55
CA ILE A 19 -14.02 -0.52 -5.08
C ILE A 19 -14.06 -0.94 -3.61
N LEU A 20 -13.22 -1.90 -3.21
CA LEU A 20 -13.15 -2.37 -1.82
C LEU A 20 -12.53 -1.32 -0.89
N ALA A 21 -11.60 -0.50 -1.37
CA ALA A 21 -11.05 0.64 -0.61
C ALA A 21 -12.08 1.75 -0.40
N LEU A 22 -12.95 1.99 -1.38
CA LEU A 22 -14.09 2.91 -1.26
C LEU A 22 -15.12 2.36 -0.27
N ASP A 23 -15.45 1.06 -0.34
CA ASP A 23 -16.34 0.40 0.61
C ASP A 23 -15.77 0.41 2.04
N ALA A 24 -14.45 0.28 2.18
CA ALA A 24 -13.76 0.40 3.46
C ALA A 24 -13.98 1.78 4.13
N ASN A 25 -14.29 2.83 3.37
CA ASN A 25 -14.57 4.15 3.97
C ASN A 25 -15.96 4.23 4.63
N LEU A 26 -16.83 3.24 4.43
CA LEU A 26 -18.14 3.17 5.08
C LEU A 26 -17.98 2.75 6.56
N GLU A 27 -18.72 3.41 7.45
CA GLU A 27 -18.70 3.14 8.90
C GLU A 27 -19.53 1.89 9.23
N ARG A 28 -19.04 0.69 8.86
CA ARG A 28 -19.73 -0.59 9.10
C ARG A 28 -19.03 -1.52 10.10
N SER A 29 -18.03 -1.03 10.82
CA SER A 29 -17.28 -1.79 11.82
C SER A 29 -18.14 -2.17 13.03
N SER A 30 -18.62 -3.41 13.11
CA SER A 30 -19.12 -3.98 14.36
C SER A 30 -17.93 -4.38 15.25
N GLU A 31 -17.57 -3.55 16.23
CA GLU A 31 -16.48 -3.83 17.18
C GLU A 31 -16.80 -4.99 18.15
N ARG A 32 -18.06 -5.40 18.22
CA ARG A 32 -18.58 -6.42 19.13
C ARG A 32 -19.23 -7.57 18.35
N LYS A 33 -18.72 -8.79 18.55
CA LYS A 33 -19.36 -10.00 18.06
C LYS A 33 -19.81 -10.87 19.21
N THR A 34 -21.11 -11.06 19.33
CA THR A 34 -21.70 -12.02 20.26
C THR A 34 -21.72 -13.39 19.61
N ILE A 35 -20.92 -14.33 20.12
CA ILE A 35 -20.90 -15.73 19.65
C ILE A 35 -21.57 -16.61 20.67
N ARG A 36 -22.44 -17.52 20.21
CA ARG A 36 -23.01 -18.56 21.07
C ARG A 36 -21.94 -19.61 21.35
N ASP A 37 -21.52 -19.72 22.61
CA ASP A 37 -20.60 -20.75 23.08
C ASP A 37 -21.32 -22.09 23.05
N LYS A 38 -20.95 -22.93 22.07
CA LYS A 38 -21.54 -24.26 21.87
C LYS A 38 -21.25 -25.21 23.03
N ASN A 39 -20.21 -24.96 23.83
CA ASN A 39 -19.78 -25.83 24.92
C ASN A 39 -20.37 -25.41 26.28
N ARG A 40 -20.62 -24.11 26.49
CA ARG A 40 -21.14 -23.58 27.77
C ARG A 40 -22.61 -23.15 27.73
N GLY A 41 -23.27 -23.21 26.58
CA GLY A 41 -24.67 -22.83 26.43
C GLY A 41 -24.95 -21.33 26.60
N GLY A 42 -23.91 -20.51 26.75
CA GLY A 42 -23.99 -19.05 26.91
C GLY A 42 -23.62 -18.27 25.65
N PHE A 43 -23.67 -16.95 25.74
CA PHE A 43 -23.14 -16.03 24.74
C PHE A 43 -21.83 -15.44 25.25
N VAL A 44 -20.81 -15.40 24.39
CA VAL A 44 -19.53 -14.73 24.66
C VAL A 44 -19.43 -13.54 23.73
N ASP A 45 -19.25 -12.36 24.31
CA ASP A 45 -18.89 -11.17 23.55
C ASP A 45 -17.39 -11.19 23.27
N ILE A 46 -17.05 -11.25 21.99
CA ILE A 46 -15.69 -11.02 21.53
C ILE A 46 -15.60 -9.54 21.18
N GLU A 47 -14.91 -8.80 22.03
CA GLU A 47 -14.58 -7.39 21.83
C GLU A 47 -13.13 -7.31 21.33
N ASP A 48 -12.88 -6.50 20.29
CA ASP A 48 -11.51 -6.25 19.85
C ASP A 48 -10.76 -5.52 20.97
N GLN A 49 -9.63 -6.06 21.42
CA GLN A 49 -8.81 -5.49 22.51
C GLN A 49 -8.32 -4.06 22.20
N GLY A 50 -8.40 -3.63 20.94
CA GLY A 50 -8.17 -2.26 20.51
C GLY A 50 -9.21 -1.26 21.02
N SER A 51 -10.36 -1.69 21.56
CA SER A 51 -11.29 -0.80 22.26
C SER A 51 -10.68 -0.19 23.52
N LEU A 52 -9.68 -0.86 24.11
CA LEU A 52 -8.91 -0.37 25.25
C LEU A 52 -7.93 0.75 24.87
N LEU A 53 -7.68 0.95 23.57
CA LEU A 53 -6.76 1.96 23.06
C LEU A 53 -7.51 3.26 22.72
N ARG A 54 -7.03 4.38 23.28
CA ARG A 54 -7.74 5.67 23.23
C ARG A 54 -7.56 6.48 21.95
N PHE A 55 -6.89 5.94 20.93
CA PHE A 55 -6.78 6.62 19.64
C PHE A 55 -7.96 6.27 18.72
N GLY A 56 -8.44 7.29 17.99
CA GLY A 56 -9.58 7.18 17.09
C GLY A 56 -9.28 6.32 15.86
N PRO A 57 -10.33 5.95 15.09
CA PRO A 57 -10.16 5.15 13.89
C PRO A 57 -9.37 5.90 12.81
N MET A 58 -8.69 5.13 11.97
CA MET A 58 -8.02 5.61 10.77
C MET A 58 -8.79 5.11 9.55
N LYS A 59 -9.09 6.03 8.62
CA LYS A 59 -9.70 5.71 7.33
C LYS A 59 -8.60 5.62 6.26
N PRO A 60 -8.70 4.68 5.30
CA PRO A 60 -7.80 4.62 4.16
C PRO A 60 -7.73 5.96 3.41
N GLN A 61 -6.52 6.43 3.07
CA GLN A 61 -6.32 7.66 2.29
C GLN A 61 -5.33 7.48 1.16
N SER A 62 -4.16 6.91 1.44
CA SER A 62 -3.11 6.70 0.44
C SER A 62 -2.33 5.45 0.78
N ALA A 63 -2.57 4.36 0.05
CA ALA A 63 -2.02 3.05 0.37
C ALA A 63 -1.08 2.54 -0.74
N TYR A 64 0.07 2.02 -0.31
CA TYR A 64 0.92 1.22 -1.17
C TYR A 64 0.29 -0.16 -1.37
N THR A 65 0.31 -0.66 -2.60
CA THR A 65 -0.15 -2.00 -2.93
C THR A 65 0.93 -2.76 -3.67
N PHE A 66 0.81 -4.08 -3.66
CA PHE A 66 1.68 -4.98 -4.38
C PHE A 66 0.88 -6.19 -4.86
N ASN A 67 1.37 -6.83 -5.91
CA ASN A 67 0.79 -8.07 -6.38
C ASN A 67 1.23 -9.23 -5.48
N ALA A 68 0.33 -9.74 -4.64
CA ALA A 68 0.62 -10.85 -3.74
C ALA A 68 0.80 -12.21 -4.45
N ILE A 69 0.48 -12.30 -5.75
CA ILE A 69 0.64 -13.50 -6.57
C ILE A 69 2.08 -13.63 -7.08
N ASP A 70 2.86 -12.54 -7.03
CA ASP A 70 4.24 -12.56 -7.49
C ASP A 70 5.16 -13.27 -6.47
N ASN A 71 6.19 -13.98 -6.94
CA ASN A 71 7.19 -14.68 -6.11
C ASN A 71 8.17 -13.69 -5.45
N ARG A 72 7.65 -12.56 -5.01
CA ARG A 72 8.43 -11.45 -4.49
C ARG A 72 8.95 -11.79 -3.10
N ILE A 73 10.22 -11.48 -2.90
CA ILE A 73 10.92 -11.66 -1.62
C ILE A 73 10.69 -10.40 -0.79
N TYR A 74 10.22 -10.58 0.44
CA TYR A 74 10.02 -9.49 1.40
C TYR A 74 10.96 -9.65 2.60
N ALA A 75 11.32 -8.55 3.25
CA ALA A 75 12.02 -8.61 4.53
C ALA A 75 11.07 -9.15 5.61
N ALA A 76 11.39 -10.31 6.17
CA ALA A 76 10.70 -10.87 7.34
C ALA A 76 11.27 -10.35 8.67
N ASP A 77 12.41 -9.67 8.63
CA ASP A 77 13.12 -9.17 9.81
C ASP A 77 13.60 -7.73 9.57
N HIS A 78 13.48 -6.88 10.58
CA HIS A 78 13.94 -5.48 10.56
C HIS A 78 15.40 -5.29 10.14
N ARG A 79 16.27 -6.30 10.32
CA ARG A 79 17.69 -6.25 9.93
C ARG A 79 17.90 -6.39 8.43
N LEU A 80 16.88 -6.84 7.69
CA LEU A 80 16.92 -7.03 6.25
C LEU A 80 16.42 -5.80 5.48
N LEU A 81 15.93 -4.78 6.19
CA LEU A 81 15.60 -3.48 5.63
C LEU A 81 16.87 -2.64 5.51
N LEU A 82 16.94 -1.80 4.47
CA LEU A 82 18.05 -0.86 4.27
C LEU A 82 17.97 0.30 5.26
N GLU A 83 16.75 0.73 5.58
CA GLU A 83 16.47 1.79 6.55
C GLU A 83 15.73 1.26 7.79
N LYS A 84 15.63 2.08 8.84
CA LYS A 84 14.86 1.68 10.03
C LYS A 84 13.37 1.67 9.71
N PRO A 85 12.59 0.72 10.25
CA PRO A 85 11.15 0.65 9.98
C PRO A 85 10.39 1.96 10.20
N TRP A 86 10.72 2.73 11.24
CA TRP A 86 10.05 4.02 11.50
C TRP A 86 10.48 5.15 10.56
N GLU A 87 11.64 5.04 9.90
CA GLU A 87 12.07 5.98 8.86
C GLU A 87 11.25 5.72 7.60
N ILE A 88 11.13 4.45 7.22
CA ILE A 88 10.35 4.00 6.06
C ILE A 88 8.84 4.29 6.24
N LEU A 89 8.30 3.99 7.43
CA LEU A 89 6.88 4.23 7.74
C LEU A 89 6.55 5.73 7.92
N GLY A 90 7.54 6.57 8.21
CA GLY A 90 7.35 8.00 8.44
C GLY A 90 6.32 8.33 9.52
N ASP A 91 5.53 9.38 9.33
CA ASP A 91 4.46 9.77 10.25
C ASP A 91 3.12 9.07 9.95
N ARG A 92 2.91 8.67 8.70
CA ARG A 92 1.75 7.94 8.23
C ARG A 92 2.17 7.03 7.07
N ALA A 93 1.78 5.77 7.16
CA ALA A 93 1.93 4.81 6.08
C ALA A 93 0.67 3.95 5.98
N GLU A 94 0.32 3.54 4.77
CA GLU A 94 -0.75 2.58 4.57
C GLU A 94 -0.33 1.56 3.52
N VAL A 95 -0.72 0.31 3.74
CA VAL A 95 -0.49 -0.78 2.81
C VAL A 95 -1.80 -1.51 2.60
N MET A 96 -2.12 -1.82 1.35
CA MET A 96 -3.31 -2.55 0.98
C MET A 96 -2.92 -3.72 0.07
N THR A 97 -3.47 -4.90 0.34
CA THR A 97 -3.17 -6.11 -0.43
C THR A 97 -4.41 -6.97 -0.61
N LEU A 98 -4.48 -7.67 -1.74
CA LEU A 98 -5.47 -8.73 -1.97
C LEU A 98 -4.85 -10.06 -1.55
N ALA A 99 -5.39 -10.65 -0.49
CA ALA A 99 -5.03 -11.98 -0.03
C ALA A 99 -6.13 -12.97 -0.46
N GLY A 100 -5.93 -13.59 -1.63
CA GLY A 100 -7.01 -14.27 -2.34
C GLY A 100 -8.07 -13.26 -2.76
N ASP A 101 -9.33 -13.50 -2.40
CA ASP A 101 -10.43 -12.59 -2.71
C ASP A 101 -10.72 -11.58 -1.57
N SER A 102 -9.89 -11.56 -0.51
CA SER A 102 -10.08 -10.65 0.62
C SER A 102 -9.13 -9.47 0.57
N LEU A 103 -9.65 -8.27 0.85
CA LEU A 103 -8.86 -7.07 1.03
C LEU A 103 -8.27 -7.03 2.43
N LYS A 104 -6.96 -6.88 2.54
CA LYS A 104 -6.29 -6.50 3.78
C LYS A 104 -5.76 -5.08 3.65
N TRP A 105 -6.06 -4.24 4.64
CA TRP A 105 -5.49 -2.91 4.76
C TRP A 105 -4.84 -2.75 6.12
N PHE A 106 -3.67 -2.13 6.10
CA PHE A 106 -2.86 -1.80 7.27
C PHE A 106 -2.57 -0.31 7.24
N GLY A 107 -2.97 0.40 8.28
CA GLY A 107 -2.69 1.81 8.50
C GLY A 107 -1.80 2.00 9.70
N PHE A 108 -0.74 2.79 9.52
CA PHE A 108 0.19 3.18 10.57
C PHE A 108 0.12 4.68 10.74
N LYS A 109 -0.10 5.14 11.97
CA LYS A 109 -0.06 6.57 12.33
C LYS A 109 0.85 6.78 13.53
N ARG A 110 1.89 7.60 13.35
CA ARG A 110 2.87 7.85 14.40
C ARG A 110 2.23 8.54 15.59
N LEU A 111 2.48 8.00 16.78
CA LEU A 111 2.07 8.58 18.05
C LEU A 111 3.22 9.39 18.62
N LYS A 112 2.89 10.57 19.17
CA LYS A 112 3.90 11.46 19.79
C LYS A 112 4.55 10.83 21.02
N ALA A 113 3.82 9.95 21.70
CA ALA A 113 4.26 9.24 22.89
C ALA A 113 3.49 7.92 23.02
N VAL A 114 4.05 6.98 23.78
CA VAL A 114 3.36 5.75 24.16
C VAL A 114 2.15 6.09 25.04
N PRO A 115 0.94 5.60 24.73
CA PRO A 115 -0.22 5.75 25.60
C PRO A 115 0.06 5.22 27.02
N LYS A 116 -0.40 5.95 28.04
CA LYS A 116 -0.03 5.69 29.46
C LYS A 116 -0.52 4.34 29.97
N GLU A 117 -1.59 3.83 29.38
CA GLU A 117 -2.20 2.54 29.69
C GLU A 117 -1.40 1.34 29.16
N ILE A 118 -0.39 1.57 28.31
CA ILE A 118 0.39 0.51 27.66
C ILE A 118 1.69 0.26 28.41
N SER A 119 1.86 -0.99 28.85
CA SER A 119 3.12 -1.51 29.38
C SER A 119 3.95 -2.11 28.25
N VAL A 120 5.22 -1.71 28.16
CA VAL A 120 6.14 -2.12 27.09
C VAL A 120 7.38 -2.78 27.68
N LEU A 121 7.83 -3.88 27.07
CA LEU A 121 9.09 -4.52 27.44
C LEU A 121 10.22 -4.01 26.53
N GLY A 122 10.94 -2.99 26.98
CA GLY A 122 12.09 -2.40 26.27
C GLY A 122 12.04 -0.88 26.19
N LYS A 123 13.10 -0.27 25.64
CA LYS A 123 13.17 1.19 25.44
C LYS A 123 12.58 1.58 24.08
N VAL A 124 11.42 2.23 24.11
CA VAL A 124 10.72 2.70 22.91
C VAL A 124 11.46 3.87 22.28
N HIS A 125 11.66 3.80 20.96
CA HIS A 125 12.14 4.90 20.13
C HIS A 125 11.02 5.47 19.25
N ALA A 126 10.19 4.60 18.68
CA ALA A 126 9.04 4.99 17.86
C ALA A 126 7.79 4.19 18.25
N CYS A 127 6.61 4.81 18.14
CA CYS A 127 5.32 4.22 18.48
C CYS A 127 4.28 4.61 17.43
N TYR A 128 3.48 3.65 17.00
CA TYR A 128 2.44 3.81 15.99
C TYR A 128 1.12 3.24 16.49
N ALA A 129 0.04 3.96 16.20
CA ALA A 129 -1.28 3.37 16.13
C ALA A 129 -1.33 2.50 14.87
N PHE A 130 -1.58 1.21 15.07
CA PHE A 130 -1.70 0.23 14.01
C PHE A 130 -3.17 -0.13 13.83
N HIS A 131 -3.66 0.09 12.62
CA HIS A 131 -5.04 -0.16 12.22
C HIS A 131 -5.04 -1.26 11.18
N ALA A 132 -5.79 -2.32 11.40
CA ALA A 132 -5.93 -3.39 10.43
C ALA A 132 -7.39 -3.54 10.04
N ARG A 133 -7.64 -3.73 8.75
CA ARG A 133 -8.95 -4.01 8.21
C ARG A 133 -8.88 -5.21 7.28
N LEU A 134 -9.85 -6.11 7.42
CA LEU A 134 -10.04 -7.26 6.55
C LEU A 134 -11.46 -7.19 5.98
N ILE A 135 -11.58 -7.12 4.66
CA ILE A 135 -12.86 -7.18 3.95
C ILE A 135 -12.88 -8.46 3.13
N THR A 136 -13.89 -9.29 3.35
CA THR A 136 -14.08 -10.54 2.60
C THR A 136 -15.02 -10.31 1.41
N PRO A 137 -15.04 -11.20 0.40
CA PRO A 137 -15.96 -11.11 -0.74
C PRO A 137 -17.44 -11.05 -0.36
N LYS A 138 -17.79 -11.60 0.81
CA LYS A 138 -19.16 -11.62 1.32
C LYS A 138 -19.57 -10.29 1.97
N GLY A 139 -18.73 -9.26 1.88
CA GLY A 139 -18.96 -7.96 2.53
C GLY A 139 -18.75 -7.98 4.04
N HIS A 140 -18.23 -9.08 4.61
CA HIS A 140 -17.88 -9.12 6.02
C HIS A 140 -16.59 -8.34 6.24
N GLU A 141 -16.68 -7.31 7.08
CA GLU A 141 -15.57 -6.45 7.51
C GLU A 141 -15.14 -6.79 8.94
N GLN A 142 -13.84 -6.83 9.16
CA GLN A 142 -13.25 -6.81 10.49
C GLN A 142 -12.29 -5.63 10.58
N TYR A 143 -12.41 -4.86 11.66
CA TYR A 143 -11.51 -3.77 11.98
C TYR A 143 -10.88 -4.03 13.35
N SER A 144 -9.56 -3.86 13.45
CA SER A 144 -8.83 -4.00 14.71
C SER A 144 -7.86 -2.84 14.92
N ARG A 145 -7.66 -2.49 16.19
CA ARG A 145 -6.74 -1.43 16.63
C ARG A 145 -5.68 -2.01 17.54
N ARG A 146 -4.42 -1.74 17.25
CA ARG A 146 -3.25 -2.25 17.97
C ARG A 146 -2.19 -1.15 18.05
N VAL A 147 -1.08 -1.43 18.71
CA VAL A 147 0.10 -0.56 18.62
C VAL A 147 1.26 -1.33 18.02
N VAL A 148 2.17 -0.61 17.38
CA VAL A 148 3.47 -1.13 17.01
C VAL A 148 4.51 -0.21 17.61
N LEU A 149 5.47 -0.79 18.33
CA LEU A 149 6.55 -0.03 18.95
C LEU A 149 7.88 -0.60 18.48
N PHE A 150 8.85 0.29 18.26
CA PHE A 150 10.19 -0.07 17.86
C PHE A 150 11.21 0.46 18.88
N ASP A 151 12.28 -0.30 19.10
CA ASP A 151 13.47 0.19 19.78
C ASP A 151 14.33 1.08 18.86
N LYS A 152 15.48 1.56 19.33
CA LYS A 152 16.40 2.39 18.52
C LYS A 152 17.06 1.65 17.33
N ASN A 153 16.93 0.32 17.25
CA ASN A 153 17.59 -0.51 16.24
C ASN A 153 16.65 -0.99 15.14
N GLY A 154 15.33 -0.82 15.28
CA GLY A 154 14.34 -1.34 14.33
C GLY A 154 13.52 -2.49 14.88
N LYS A 155 13.86 -2.98 16.08
CA LYS A 155 13.26 -4.21 16.58
C LYS A 155 11.86 -3.93 17.15
N PRO A 156 10.83 -4.67 16.73
CA PRO A 156 9.52 -4.59 17.36
C PRO A 156 9.57 -4.95 18.85
N LEU A 157 8.88 -4.18 19.67
CA LEU A 157 8.81 -4.38 21.12
C LEU A 157 7.46 -4.98 21.53
N PRO A 158 7.45 -5.95 22.47
CA PRO A 158 6.20 -6.48 23.01
C PRO A 158 5.49 -5.44 23.88
N ALA A 159 4.17 -5.35 23.76
CA ALA A 159 3.37 -4.46 24.59
C ALA A 159 2.00 -5.02 24.98
N LYS A 160 1.55 -4.62 26.18
CA LYS A 160 0.27 -5.02 26.76
C LYS A 160 -0.53 -3.85 27.30
N VAL A 161 -1.85 -3.96 27.25
CA VAL A 161 -2.80 -3.10 27.97
C VAL A 161 -3.65 -3.97 28.87
N GLN A 162 -3.72 -3.68 30.17
CA GLN A 162 -4.52 -4.46 31.13
C GLN A 162 -4.29 -6.00 31.05
N GLY A 163 -3.05 -6.43 30.77
CA GLY A 163 -2.69 -7.85 30.63
C GLY A 163 -2.92 -8.44 29.23
N HIS A 164 -3.65 -7.75 28.35
CA HIS A 164 -3.92 -8.15 26.96
C HIS A 164 -2.81 -7.70 26.01
N TRP A 165 -2.47 -8.51 25.02
CA TRP A 165 -1.46 -8.18 24.02
C TRP A 165 -1.99 -7.15 23.02
N VAL A 166 -1.30 -6.01 22.92
CA VAL A 166 -1.59 -4.97 21.92
C VAL A 166 -0.50 -4.83 20.87
N CYS A 167 0.66 -5.45 21.12
CA CYS A 167 1.74 -5.66 20.17
C CYS A 167 2.47 -6.96 20.52
N SER A 168 2.34 -7.97 19.67
CA SER A 168 3.25 -9.10 19.62
C SER A 168 4.28 -8.87 18.51
N PRO A 169 5.60 -9.00 18.78
CA PRO A 169 6.61 -8.89 17.74
C PRO A 169 6.37 -9.82 16.54
N GLU A 170 5.86 -11.03 16.79
CA GLU A 170 5.59 -12.07 15.78
C GLU A 170 4.31 -11.83 14.95
N HIS A 171 3.49 -10.83 15.30
CA HIS A 171 2.24 -10.56 14.60
C HIS A 171 2.20 -9.11 14.12
N GLU A 172 1.96 -8.17 15.04
CA GLU A 172 1.91 -6.74 14.72
C GLU A 172 3.29 -6.22 14.31
N GLY A 173 4.36 -6.70 14.97
CA GLY A 173 5.73 -6.36 14.62
C GLY A 173 6.10 -6.81 13.21
N GLU A 174 5.98 -8.11 12.92
CA GLU A 174 6.23 -8.67 11.59
C GLU A 174 5.36 -8.02 10.49
N SER A 175 4.08 -7.76 10.77
CA SER A 175 3.20 -7.07 9.83
C SER A 175 3.74 -5.68 9.49
N ALA A 176 4.26 -4.94 10.47
CA ALA A 176 4.85 -3.63 10.25
C ALA A 176 6.17 -3.71 9.47
N ILE A 177 7.01 -4.72 9.72
CA ILE A 177 8.24 -4.95 8.94
C ILE A 177 7.92 -5.29 7.49
N LEU A 178 6.94 -6.18 7.26
CA LEU A 178 6.47 -6.51 5.93
C LEU A 178 5.95 -5.27 5.19
N CYS A 179 5.15 -4.44 5.86
CA CYS A 179 4.66 -3.18 5.29
C CYS A 179 5.80 -2.21 4.98
N ALA A 180 6.78 -2.07 5.86
CA ALA A 180 7.97 -1.25 5.61
C ALA A 180 8.76 -1.78 4.41
N SER A 181 8.98 -3.09 4.30
CA SER A 181 9.64 -3.72 3.15
C SER A 181 8.98 -3.36 1.82
N LEU A 182 7.65 -3.35 1.79
CA LEU A 182 6.87 -3.02 0.60
C LEU A 182 7.03 -1.56 0.19
N ILE A 183 7.06 -0.67 1.18
CA ILE A 183 7.23 0.77 0.96
C ILE A 183 8.67 1.07 0.53
N GLU A 184 9.67 0.47 1.17
CA GLU A 184 11.09 0.63 0.80
C GLU A 184 11.32 0.21 -0.65
N ASP A 185 10.80 -0.95 -1.06
CA ASP A 185 10.88 -1.42 -2.44
C ASP A 185 10.23 -0.44 -3.43
N ALA A 186 9.11 0.19 -3.02
CA ALA A 186 8.39 1.13 -3.87
C ALA A 186 9.19 2.40 -4.16
N HIS A 187 10.17 2.73 -3.30
CA HIS A 187 11.07 3.87 -3.45
C HIS A 187 12.43 3.50 -4.04
N ARG A 188 12.63 2.26 -4.51
CA ARG A 188 13.91 1.87 -5.14
C ARG A 188 14.14 2.64 -6.45
N PRO A 189 15.41 2.94 -6.81
CA PRO A 189 15.74 3.71 -8.01
C PRO A 189 15.24 3.12 -9.34
N ASN A 190 15.12 1.79 -9.42
CA ASN A 190 14.69 1.08 -10.64
C ASN A 190 13.18 0.77 -10.65
N THR A 191 12.41 1.49 -9.84
CA THR A 191 10.96 1.33 -9.70
C THR A 191 10.28 2.64 -10.08
N MET A 192 9.20 2.55 -10.85
CA MET A 192 8.28 3.64 -11.12
C MET A 192 7.12 3.54 -10.14
N LEU A 193 6.70 4.66 -9.54
CA LEU A 193 5.49 4.68 -8.72
C LEU A 193 4.32 5.17 -9.57
N ALA A 194 3.39 4.27 -9.85
CA ALA A 194 2.16 4.63 -10.50
C ALA A 194 1.04 4.74 -9.46
N THR A 195 0.26 5.79 -9.58
CA THR A 195 -0.71 6.23 -8.58
C THR A 195 -2.06 6.37 -9.24
N VAL A 196 -3.05 5.65 -8.71
CA VAL A 196 -4.46 5.80 -9.10
C VAL A 196 -5.16 6.56 -7.98
N SER A 197 -5.77 7.69 -8.31
CA SER A 197 -6.44 8.55 -7.33
C SER A 197 -7.89 8.82 -7.73
N ASP A 198 -8.78 8.65 -6.76
CA ASP A 198 -10.13 9.22 -6.73
C ASP A 198 -10.41 9.73 -5.30
N ALA A 199 -11.32 9.13 -4.53
CA ALA A 199 -11.50 9.45 -3.10
C ALA A 199 -10.39 8.85 -2.20
N THR A 200 -9.75 7.78 -2.64
CA THR A 200 -8.60 7.14 -2.02
C THR A 200 -7.49 7.01 -3.04
N GLU A 201 -6.24 7.17 -2.63
CA GLU A 201 -5.06 7.01 -3.46
C GLU A 201 -4.46 5.60 -3.30
N ILE A 202 -4.18 4.93 -4.40
CA ILE A 202 -3.50 3.63 -4.43
C ILE A 202 -2.22 3.74 -5.24
N LYS A 203 -1.10 3.40 -4.61
CA LYS A 203 0.26 3.48 -5.15
C LYS A 203 0.78 2.08 -5.46
N PHE A 204 1.13 1.81 -6.71
CA PHE A 204 1.69 0.54 -7.14
C PHE A 204 3.11 0.74 -7.69
N PRO A 205 4.10 0.03 -7.13
CA PRO A 205 5.44 0.01 -7.67
C PRO A 205 5.48 -0.83 -8.94
N VAL A 206 5.97 -0.25 -10.03
CA VAL A 206 6.13 -0.90 -11.33
C VAL A 206 7.62 -0.96 -11.65
N PRO A 207 8.23 -2.16 -11.77
CA PRO A 207 9.62 -2.28 -12.20
C PRO A 207 9.85 -1.59 -13.55
N LEU A 208 10.99 -0.91 -13.72
CA LEU A 208 11.29 -0.16 -14.94
C LEU A 208 11.24 -1.03 -16.23
N GLY A 209 11.57 -2.32 -16.12
CA GLY A 209 11.50 -3.28 -17.22
C GLY A 209 10.06 -3.59 -17.68
N ASP A 210 9.14 -3.73 -16.72
CA ASP A 210 7.74 -4.08 -16.96
C ASP A 210 6.87 -2.86 -17.26
N TYR A 211 7.31 -1.69 -16.80
CA TYR A 211 6.70 -0.39 -17.07
C TYR A 211 6.46 -0.15 -18.57
N LYS A 212 7.43 -0.55 -19.41
CA LYS A 212 7.32 -0.43 -20.88
C LYS A 212 6.13 -1.22 -21.43
N ARG A 213 5.94 -2.46 -20.95
CA ARG A 213 4.88 -3.37 -21.39
C ARG A 213 3.51 -2.96 -20.85
N LEU A 214 3.45 -2.37 -19.65
CA LEU A 214 2.18 -1.94 -19.05
C LEU A 214 1.54 -0.76 -19.79
N PHE A 215 2.36 0.13 -20.36
CA PHE A 215 1.90 1.36 -21.00
C PHE A 215 2.06 1.41 -22.53
N SER A 216 2.80 0.47 -23.15
CA SER A 216 2.94 0.39 -24.62
C SER A 216 1.62 0.16 -25.34
N ASP A 217 0.70 -0.57 -24.70
CA ASP A 217 -0.53 -1.06 -25.31
C ASP A 217 -1.75 -0.17 -25.00
N ARG A 218 -1.54 0.96 -24.30
CA ARG A 218 -2.62 1.85 -23.87
C ARG A 218 -2.77 3.06 -24.78
N GLU A 219 -4.02 3.40 -25.09
CA GLU A 219 -4.34 4.63 -25.81
C GLU A 219 -4.21 5.81 -24.86
N GLY A 220 -3.30 6.74 -25.16
CA GLY A 220 -3.21 7.99 -24.41
C GLY A 220 -4.23 9.05 -24.87
N PRO A 221 -4.41 10.11 -24.09
CA PRO A 221 -5.35 11.18 -24.40
C PRO A 221 -5.05 11.82 -25.77
N LEU A 222 -6.11 12.33 -26.40
CA LEU A 222 -5.98 13.04 -27.67
C LEU A 222 -5.38 14.43 -27.44
N LEU A 223 -4.39 14.79 -28.25
CA LEU A 223 -3.92 16.17 -28.37
C LEU A 223 -5.04 17.06 -28.94
N LYS A 224 -4.93 18.38 -28.72
CA LYS A 224 -5.83 19.39 -29.35
C LYS A 224 -5.89 19.27 -30.89
N SER A 225 -4.89 18.66 -31.51
CA SER A 225 -4.81 18.37 -32.95
C SER A 225 -5.55 17.10 -33.39
N GLY A 226 -6.21 16.38 -32.47
CA GLY A 226 -6.86 15.09 -32.73
C GLY A 226 -5.90 13.90 -32.85
N LYS A 227 -4.59 14.12 -32.74
CA LYS A 227 -3.59 13.04 -32.72
C LYS A 227 -3.49 12.42 -31.33
N ARG A 228 -3.36 11.10 -31.26
CA ARG A 228 -3.15 10.37 -29.99
C ARG A 228 -1.80 10.74 -29.40
N GLN A 229 -1.78 11.13 -28.12
CA GLN A 229 -0.55 11.28 -27.38
C GLN A 229 -0.11 9.91 -26.86
N ALA A 230 1.14 9.52 -27.08
CA ALA A 230 1.64 8.30 -26.49
C ALA A 230 1.82 8.51 -24.98
N ILE A 231 1.24 7.62 -24.16
CA ILE A 231 1.45 7.61 -22.70
C ILE A 231 2.95 7.46 -22.42
N LEU A 232 3.62 6.63 -23.24
CA LEU A 232 5.07 6.55 -23.33
C LEU A 232 5.54 6.67 -24.78
N HIS A 233 6.36 7.66 -25.07
CA HIS A 233 7.14 7.81 -26.28
C HIS A 233 8.62 7.64 -25.94
N TRP A 234 9.09 6.39 -26.06
CA TRP A 234 10.50 6.06 -25.96
C TRP A 234 11.14 6.17 -27.34
N VAL A 235 12.18 6.99 -27.48
CA VAL A 235 13.03 6.94 -28.66
C VAL A 235 14.42 6.52 -28.22
N SER A 236 14.89 5.39 -28.76
CA SER A 236 16.23 4.88 -28.52
C SER A 236 17.27 5.88 -29.01
N GLU A 237 17.19 6.26 -30.29
CA GLU A 237 17.91 7.36 -30.93
C GLU A 237 17.10 7.77 -32.16
N HIS A 238 16.94 9.07 -32.42
CA HIS A 238 16.46 9.54 -33.73
C HIS A 238 17.26 10.75 -34.19
N LEU A 239 17.48 10.85 -35.49
CA LEU A 239 18.04 12.03 -36.13
C LEU A 239 16.96 13.11 -36.23
N ARG A 240 17.24 14.32 -35.74
CA ARG A 240 16.44 15.51 -36.07
C ARG A 240 17.20 16.41 -37.01
N CYS A 241 16.59 16.78 -38.13
CA CYS A 241 17.08 17.87 -38.95
C CYS A 241 16.68 19.21 -38.34
N SER A 242 17.68 20.06 -38.11
CA SER A 242 17.47 21.49 -37.87
C SER A 242 16.90 22.18 -39.12
N ILE A 243 16.38 23.38 -38.93
CA ILE A 243 15.88 24.25 -40.02
C ILE A 243 17.00 24.57 -41.03
N THR A 244 18.26 24.49 -40.58
CA THR A 244 19.48 24.66 -41.39
C THR A 244 19.98 23.35 -42.05
N GLY A 245 19.24 22.24 -41.94
CA GLY A 245 19.59 20.96 -42.58
C GLY A 245 20.68 20.15 -41.87
N LYS A 246 21.17 20.60 -40.71
CA LYS A 246 22.08 19.81 -39.86
C LYS A 246 21.30 18.75 -39.09
N GLU A 247 21.74 17.50 -39.21
CA GLU A 247 21.26 16.40 -38.41
C GLU A 247 21.86 16.44 -37.00
N HIS A 248 21.01 16.27 -36.01
CA HIS A 248 21.39 16.14 -34.61
C HIS A 248 20.94 14.78 -34.10
N VAL A 249 21.87 14.02 -33.54
CA VAL A 249 21.57 12.84 -32.73
C VAL A 249 20.99 13.34 -31.42
N VAL A 250 19.71 13.08 -31.18
CA VAL A 250 19.08 13.38 -29.91
C VAL A 250 19.28 12.17 -29.00
N SER A 251 19.97 12.37 -27.88
CA SER A 251 20.18 11.34 -26.86
C SER A 251 18.85 10.80 -26.33
N GLU A 252 18.89 9.57 -25.81
CA GLU A 252 17.76 8.88 -25.20
C GLU A 252 16.94 9.83 -24.32
N HIS A 253 15.64 9.93 -24.60
CA HIS A 253 14.72 10.70 -23.78
C HIS A 253 13.38 9.97 -23.68
N VAL A 254 12.91 9.85 -22.44
CA VAL A 254 11.54 9.42 -22.17
C VAL A 254 10.65 10.65 -22.35
N ARG A 255 9.86 10.67 -23.42
CA ARG A 255 8.70 11.56 -23.53
C ARG A 255 7.48 10.76 -23.11
N GLY A 256 6.61 11.34 -22.31
CA GLY A 256 5.42 10.65 -21.85
C GLY A 256 4.48 11.64 -21.19
N ILE A 257 3.32 11.15 -20.83
CA ILE A 257 2.39 11.91 -20.01
C ILE A 257 2.57 11.42 -18.57
N ASP A 258 2.98 12.31 -17.68
CA ASP A 258 3.13 11.99 -16.26
C ASP A 258 1.78 11.79 -15.58
N GLU A 259 0.69 12.26 -16.19
CA GLU A 259 -0.65 12.19 -15.62
C GLU A 259 -1.77 12.17 -16.68
N PHE A 260 -2.66 11.18 -16.60
CA PHE A 260 -3.75 11.02 -17.58
C PHE A 260 -4.97 10.30 -16.96
N MET A 261 -6.10 10.38 -17.65
CA MET A 261 -7.37 9.77 -17.22
C MET A 261 -7.63 8.45 -17.95
N ILE A 262 -8.05 7.41 -17.22
CA ILE A 262 -8.61 6.18 -17.79
C ILE A 262 -9.88 5.82 -17.02
N ASP A 263 -10.99 5.59 -17.71
CA ASP A 263 -12.27 5.16 -17.10
C ASP A 263 -12.72 6.03 -15.91
N GLY A 264 -12.45 7.34 -15.97
CA GLY A 264 -12.76 8.29 -14.91
C GLY A 264 -11.76 8.33 -13.75
N LEU A 265 -10.72 7.49 -13.75
CA LEU A 265 -9.66 7.47 -12.75
C LEU A 265 -8.45 8.30 -13.20
N ARG A 266 -7.90 9.07 -12.26
CA ARG A 266 -6.67 9.84 -12.46
C ARG A 266 -5.46 8.95 -12.22
N ILE A 267 -4.63 8.76 -13.24
CA ILE A 267 -3.40 7.97 -13.17
C ILE A 267 -2.20 8.90 -13.28
N GLY A 268 -1.40 8.96 -12.21
CA GLY A 268 -0.10 9.63 -12.18
C GLY A 268 1.03 8.61 -12.25
N ILE A 269 2.13 8.95 -12.92
CA ILE A 269 3.34 8.15 -12.97
C ILE A 269 4.51 9.05 -12.60
N ALA A 270 5.26 8.68 -11.56
CA ALA A 270 6.47 9.37 -11.16
C ALA A 270 7.68 8.43 -11.16
N LYS A 271 8.83 8.95 -11.59
CA LYS A 271 10.13 8.34 -11.30
C LYS A 271 10.49 8.61 -9.86
N ASN A 272 11.06 7.61 -9.18
CA ASN A 272 11.74 7.85 -7.92
C ASN A 272 13.00 8.69 -8.19
N ALA A 273 13.19 9.75 -7.40
CA ALA A 273 14.34 10.66 -7.51
C ALA A 273 15.58 10.07 -6.84
#